data_AF-A0A0K2U3T7-F1
#
_entry.id   AF-A0A0K2U3T7-F1
#
_cell.length_a   1.000
_cell.length_b   1.000
_cell.length_c   1.000
_cell.angle_alpha   90.00
_cell.angle_beta   90.00
_cell.angle_gamma   90.00
#
_symmetry.space_group_name_H-M   'P 1'
#
loop_
_entity.id
_entity.type
_entity.pdbx_description
1 polymer ?
#
loop_
_entity_poly.entity_id
_entity_poly.type
_entity_poly.pdbx_seq_one_letter_code
_entity_poly.pdbx_strand_id
1 'polypeptide(L)'
;MVSIWPGPVKTEEITNRVLENPEARNSAKRTFESGESTEFTGMAIVKLASHPNTIQCTGKILLTSFLARKYDIKDLNGTITGDMFSLKNILQVRGHNWISSLIPSFITIPTIFIHYLSNKF
;
A
#
# COMPACT_ATOMS: atom_id res chain seq x y z
N MET A 1 -16.77 -6.16 12.58
CA MET A 1 -16.34 -6.40 11.18
C MET A 1 -15.55 -5.19 10.69
N VAL A 2 -14.49 -5.40 9.92
CA VAL A 2 -13.64 -4.34 9.32
C VAL A 2 -13.45 -4.63 7.83
N SER A 3 -13.12 -3.62 7.03
CA SER A 3 -12.72 -3.81 5.63
C SER A 3 -11.23 -3.54 5.50
N ILE A 4 -10.43 -4.55 5.15
CA ILE A 4 -8.99 -4.40 4.90
C ILE A 4 -8.79 -4.07 3.43
N TRP A 5 -8.07 -2.99 3.15
CA TRP A 5 -7.73 -2.57 1.79
C TRP A 5 -6.22 -2.66 1.61
N PRO A 6 -5.72 -3.73 1.00
CA PRO A 6 -4.32 -3.80 0.64
C PRO A 6 -4.00 -2.85 -0.51
N GLY A 7 -2.73 -2.47 -0.63
CA GLY A 7 -2.18 -1.88 -1.84
C GLY A 7 -2.17 -2.87 -3.01
N PRO A 8 -1.46 -2.56 -4.10
CA PRO A 8 -1.24 -3.52 -5.19
C PRO A 8 -0.50 -4.76 -4.65
N VAL A 9 -1.19 -5.91 -4.55
CA VAL A 9 -0.58 -7.14 -4.01
C VAL A 9 -0.07 -8.02 -5.15
N LYS A 10 1.12 -8.59 -4.98
CA LYS A 10 1.73 -9.56 -5.90
C LYS A 10 1.17 -10.96 -5.66
N THR A 11 -0.13 -11.14 -5.88
CA THR A 11 -0.76 -12.46 -5.87
C THR A 11 -0.29 -13.28 -7.08
N GLU A 12 -0.54 -14.58 -7.06
CA GLU A 12 -0.23 -15.51 -8.15
C GLU A 12 -0.86 -15.03 -9.47
N GLU A 13 -2.11 -14.57 -9.40
CA GLU A 13 -2.83 -14.05 -10.58
C GLU A 13 -2.19 -12.78 -11.15
N ILE A 14 -1.77 -11.86 -10.29
CA ILE A 14 -1.08 -10.63 -10.72
C ILE A 14 0.31 -10.95 -11.29
N THR A 15 1.03 -11.88 -10.68
CA THR A 15 2.32 -12.34 -11.18
C THR A 15 2.18 -12.87 -12.60
N ASN A 16 1.24 -13.80 -12.83
CA ASN A 16 1.02 -14.41 -14.13
C ASN A 16 0.51 -13.41 -15.19
N ARG A 17 -0.50 -12.60 -14.84
CA ARG A 17 -1.21 -11.76 -15.83
C ARG A 17 -0.58 -10.39 -16.05
N VAL A 18 0.23 -9.91 -15.11
CA VAL A 18 0.78 -8.55 -15.16
C VAL A 18 2.30 -8.57 -15.15
N LEU A 19 2.94 -9.18 -14.15
CA LEU A 19 4.40 -9.09 -13.99
C LEU A 19 5.14 -9.90 -15.07
N GLU A 20 4.71 -11.14 -15.29
CA GLU A 20 5.33 -12.06 -16.25
C GLU A 20 4.77 -11.91 -17.67
N ASN A 21 3.59 -11.30 -17.82
CA ASN A 21 2.95 -11.09 -19.11
C ASN A 21 3.66 -9.98 -19.93
N PRO A 22 4.27 -10.28 -21.09
CA PRO A 22 4.92 -9.28 -21.93
C PRO A 22 3.98 -8.18 -22.44
N GLU A 23 2.71 -8.50 -22.66
CA GLU A 23 1.69 -7.59 -23.22
C GLU A 23 1.05 -6.68 -22.17
N ALA A 24 1.30 -6.94 -20.87
CA ALA A 24 0.72 -6.13 -19.82
C ALA A 24 1.25 -4.69 -19.86
N ARG A 25 0.34 -3.73 -19.61
CA ARG A 25 0.65 -2.30 -19.63
C ARG A 25 1.80 -1.98 -18.67
N ASN A 26 2.83 -1.28 -19.15
CA ASN A 26 4.00 -0.89 -18.36
C ASN A 26 3.68 -0.16 -17.04
N SER A 27 2.58 0.61 -17.01
CA SER A 27 2.14 1.26 -15.76
C SER A 27 1.61 0.26 -14.73
N ALA A 28 0.93 -0.80 -15.17
CA ALA A 28 0.49 -1.86 -14.28
C ALA A 28 1.70 -2.64 -13.74
N LYS A 29 2.66 -2.98 -14.60
CA LYS A 29 3.93 -3.61 -14.19
C LYS A 29 4.62 -2.81 -13.10
N ARG A 30 4.90 -1.52 -13.33
CA ARG A 30 5.53 -0.65 -12.31
C ARG A 30 4.78 -0.62 -10.98
N THR A 31 3.44 -0.53 -11.02
CA THR A 31 2.61 -0.52 -9.82
C THR A 31 2.77 -1.79 -8.99
N PHE A 32 2.77 -2.96 -9.64
CA PHE A 32 2.86 -4.25 -8.95
C PHE A 32 4.30 -4.70 -8.67
N GLU A 33 5.30 -4.25 -9.42
CA GLU A 33 6.73 -4.43 -9.09
C GLU A 33 7.05 -3.82 -7.73
N SER A 34 6.54 -2.61 -7.47
CA SER A 34 6.56 -1.96 -6.16
C SER A 34 5.35 -2.32 -5.29
N GLY A 35 4.72 -3.46 -5.54
CA GLY A 35 3.53 -3.94 -4.85
C GLY A 35 3.87 -4.73 -3.57
N GLU A 36 2.88 -4.84 -2.70
CA GLU A 36 2.94 -5.60 -1.45
C GLU A 36 3.14 -7.09 -1.71
N SER A 37 3.88 -7.76 -0.82
CA SER A 37 3.78 -9.22 -0.70
C SER A 37 2.44 -9.62 -0.10
N THR A 38 2.02 -10.87 -0.33
CA THR A 38 0.82 -11.42 0.30
C THR A 38 1.02 -11.58 1.81
N GLU A 39 2.23 -11.89 2.25
CA GLU A 39 2.64 -12.01 3.64
C GLU A 39 2.49 -10.70 4.40
N PHE A 40 2.86 -9.58 3.79
CA PHE A 40 2.74 -8.25 4.41
C PHE A 40 1.28 -7.92 4.78
N THR A 41 0.34 -8.22 3.89
CA THR A 41 -1.10 -8.09 4.18
C THR A 41 -1.49 -8.99 5.35
N GLY A 42 -1.03 -10.25 5.36
CA GLY A 42 -1.27 -11.20 6.46
C GLY A 42 -0.71 -10.71 7.80
N MET A 43 0.50 -10.17 7.83
CA MET A 43 1.14 -9.61 9.03
C MET A 43 0.32 -8.45 9.60
N ALA A 44 -0.19 -7.55 8.75
CA ALA A 44 -1.06 -6.46 9.16
C ALA A 44 -2.37 -6.97 9.80
N ILE A 45 -2.98 -8.01 9.24
CA ILE A 45 -4.18 -8.65 9.78
C ILE A 45 -3.90 -9.29 11.14
N VAL A 46 -2.81 -10.05 11.27
CA VAL A 46 -2.42 -10.69 12.54
C VAL A 46 -2.22 -9.64 13.63
N LYS A 47 -1.48 -8.56 13.34
CA LYS A 47 -1.25 -7.47 14.31
C LYS A 47 -2.54 -6.73 14.68
N LEU A 48 -3.43 -6.51 13.73
CA LEU A 48 -4.74 -5.93 14.01
C LEU A 48 -5.56 -6.85 14.93
N ALA A 49 -5.61 -8.14 14.64
CA ALA A 49 -6.38 -9.12 15.41
C ALA A 49 -5.85 -9.29 16.85
N SER A 50 -4.53 -9.22 17.04
CA SER A 50 -3.89 -9.29 18.37
C SER A 50 -4.02 -8.00 19.19
N HIS A 51 -4.55 -6.91 18.63
CA HIS A 51 -4.63 -5.64 19.33
C HIS A 51 -5.80 -5.62 20.34
N PRO A 52 -5.59 -5.24 21.62
CA PRO A 52 -6.61 -5.34 22.66
C PRO A 52 -7.89 -4.54 22.39
N ASN A 53 -7.81 -3.46 21.59
CA ASN A 53 -8.92 -2.56 21.29
C ASN A 53 -9.38 -2.65 19.82
N THR A 54 -9.54 -3.86 19.27
CA THR A 54 -10.03 -4.07 17.89
C THR A 54 -11.41 -3.46 17.63
N ILE A 55 -12.25 -3.32 18.67
CA ILE A 55 -13.60 -2.74 18.55
C ILE A 55 -13.59 -1.34 17.95
N GLN A 56 -12.55 -0.53 18.23
CA GLN A 56 -12.39 0.84 17.70
C GLN A 56 -12.21 0.87 16.18
N CYS A 57 -11.86 -0.26 15.58
CA CYS A 57 -11.66 -0.39 14.14
C CYS A 57 -12.93 -0.88 13.42
N THR A 58 -13.96 -1.30 14.17
CA THR A 58 -15.21 -1.84 13.60
C THR A 58 -15.89 -0.80 12.72
N GLY A 59 -16.36 -1.23 11.55
CA GLY A 59 -17.04 -0.39 10.57
C GLY A 59 -16.10 0.50 9.73
N LYS A 60 -14.79 0.38 9.88
CA LYS A 60 -13.80 1.21 9.15
C LYS A 60 -13.16 0.44 7.98
N ILE A 61 -12.76 1.22 6.97
CA ILE A 61 -11.80 0.79 5.96
C ILE A 61 -10.40 1.02 6.52
N LEU A 62 -9.55 0.00 6.48
CA LEU A 62 -8.21 0.01 7.03
C LEU A 62 -7.22 -0.37 5.93
N LEU A 63 -6.34 0.57 5.59
CA LEU A 63 -5.28 0.33 4.62
C LEU A 63 -4.14 -0.45 5.28
N THR A 64 -3.62 -1.47 4.60
CA THR A 64 -2.47 -2.27 5.08
C THR A 64 -1.27 -1.38 5.40
N SER A 65 -0.95 -0.42 4.53
CA SER A 65 0.14 0.56 4.75
C SER A 65 -0.02 1.40 6.02
N PHE A 66 -1.24 1.79 6.39
CA PHE A 66 -1.50 2.55 7.62
C PHE A 66 -1.41 1.66 8.85
N LEU A 67 -1.91 0.42 8.77
CA LEU A 67 -1.72 -0.57 9.83
C LEU A 67 -0.24 -0.90 10.03
N ALA A 68 0.52 -1.00 8.94
CA ALA A 68 1.94 -1.26 8.98
C ALA A 68 2.71 -0.13 9.67
N ARG A 69 2.41 1.14 9.38
CA ARG A 69 2.97 2.28 10.11
C ARG A 69 2.59 2.24 11.59
N LYS A 70 1.32 1.95 11.91
CA LYS A 70 0.81 1.91 13.29
C LYS A 70 1.47 0.83 14.13
N TYR A 71 1.79 -0.31 13.53
CA TYR A 71 2.31 -1.49 14.22
C TYR A 71 3.79 -1.78 13.92
N ASP A 72 4.50 -0.83 13.29
CA ASP A 72 5.90 -0.95 12.85
C ASP A 72 6.18 -2.24 12.07
N ILE A 73 5.31 -2.54 11.11
CA ILE A 73 5.43 -3.70 10.22
C ILE A 73 6.15 -3.26 8.95
N LYS A 74 7.07 -4.09 8.50
CA LYS A 74 7.78 -3.94 7.22
C LYS A 74 7.51 -5.17 6.36
N ASP A 75 7.42 -4.95 5.06
CA ASP A 75 7.34 -6.01 4.06
C ASP A 75 8.70 -6.73 3.96
N LEU A 76 8.77 -7.82 3.17
CA LEU A 76 9.95 -8.67 3.00
C LEU A 76 11.20 -7.90 2.54
N ASN A 77 11.01 -6.75 1.88
CA ASN A 77 12.07 -5.86 1.42
C ASN A 77 12.53 -4.84 2.50
N GLY A 78 11.99 -4.90 3.72
CA GLY A 78 12.31 -3.98 4.81
C GLY A 78 11.62 -2.61 4.71
N THR A 79 10.64 -2.44 3.81
CA THR A 79 9.94 -1.17 3.60
C THR A 79 8.43 -1.32 3.74
N ILE A 80 7.71 -0.19 3.79
CA ILE A 80 6.25 -0.15 3.73
C ILE A 80 5.86 0.01 2.26
N THR A 81 5.58 -1.11 1.62
CA THR A 81 5.22 -1.19 0.21
C THR A 81 3.73 -0.86 -0.01
N GLY A 82 3.31 -0.52 -1.23
CA GLY A 82 1.89 -0.38 -1.59
C GLY A 82 1.15 0.85 -1.04
N ASP A 83 1.82 1.75 -0.31
CA ASP A 83 1.20 2.97 0.21
C ASP A 83 0.83 3.96 -0.91
N MET A 84 -0.46 4.04 -1.21
CA MET A 84 -1.03 4.92 -2.24
C MET A 84 -1.00 6.42 -1.88
N PHE A 85 -0.71 6.76 -0.62
CA PHE A 85 -0.64 8.15 -0.13
C PHE A 85 0.79 8.62 0.15
N SER A 86 1.76 7.71 0.12
CA SER A 86 3.19 8.04 0.21
C SER A 86 3.64 8.80 -1.03
N LEU A 87 4.19 10.00 -0.85
CA LEU A 87 4.73 10.80 -1.97
C LEU A 87 5.85 10.05 -2.69
N LYS A 88 6.68 9.32 -1.94
CA LYS A 88 7.74 8.47 -2.50
C LYS A 88 7.16 7.43 -3.46
N ASN A 89 6.15 6.68 -3.03
CA ASN A 89 5.57 5.59 -3.84
C ASN A 89 4.84 6.15 -5.06
N ILE A 90 4.11 7.27 -4.90
CA ILE A 90 3.44 7.95 -6.02
C ILE A 90 4.45 8.36 -7.10
N LEU A 91 5.61 8.90 -6.70
CA LEU A 91 6.66 9.30 -7.64
C LEU A 91 7.32 8.09 -8.31
N GLN A 92 7.56 7.00 -7.57
CA GLN A 92 8.10 5.75 -8.13
C GLN A 92 7.17 5.16 -9.20
N VAL A 93 5.87 5.04 -8.90
CA VAL A 93 4.88 4.49 -9.86
C VAL A 93 4.78 5.38 -11.12
N ARG A 94 4.95 6.69 -10.97
CA ARG A 94 5.01 7.64 -12.11
C ARG A 94 6.34 7.62 -12.87
N GLY A 95 7.36 6.91 -12.37
CA GLY A 95 8.67 6.78 -13.01
C GLY A 95 9.70 7.84 -12.61
N HIS A 96 9.40 8.70 -11.63
CA HIS A 96 10.32 9.74 -11.15
C HIS A 96 11.23 9.23 -10.03
N ASN A 97 12.04 8.20 -10.34
CA ASN A 97 12.84 7.47 -9.35
C ASN A 97 13.87 8.37 -8.63
N TRP A 98 14.46 9.35 -9.32
CA TRP A 98 15.43 10.28 -8.73
C TRP A 98 14.81 11.16 -7.63
N ILE A 99 13.63 11.73 -7.86
CA ILE A 99 12.94 12.56 -6.85
C ILE A 99 12.50 11.66 -5.69
N SER A 100 12.04 10.44 -6.00
CA SER A 100 11.58 9.49 -4.99
C SER A 100 12.68 9.03 -4.03
N SER A 101 13.96 9.02 -4.45
CA SER A 101 15.05 8.61 -3.57
C SER A 101 15.40 9.68 -2.53
N LEU A 102 15.09 10.94 -2.82
CA LEU A 102 15.30 12.08 -1.93
C LEU A 102 14.17 12.23 -0.89
N ILE A 103 13.00 11.67 -1.16
CA ILE A 103 11.81 11.82 -0.31
C ILE A 103 11.70 10.61 0.63
N PRO A 104 11.67 10.82 1.96
CA PRO A 104 11.43 9.74 2.90
C PRO A 104 10.03 9.13 2.72
N SER A 105 9.91 7.81 2.92
CA SER A 105 8.64 7.10 2.80
C SER A 105 7.59 7.55 3.83
N PHE A 106 8.01 8.15 4.95
CA PHE A 106 7.06 8.60 5.96
C PHE A 106 6.23 9.82 5.52
N ILE A 107 6.64 10.55 4.48
CA ILE A 107 5.90 11.72 3.98
C ILE A 107 4.70 11.26 3.14
N THR A 108 3.50 11.48 3.69
CA THR A 108 2.22 11.13 3.06
C THR A 108 1.39 12.35 2.75
N ILE A 109 0.45 12.20 1.80
CA ILE A 109 -0.58 13.20 1.52
C ILE A 109 -1.45 13.37 2.78
N PRO A 110 -1.60 14.59 3.32
CA PRO A 110 -2.48 14.84 4.45
C PRO A 110 -3.95 14.49 4.12
N THR A 111 -4.65 13.94 5.10
CA THR A 111 -6.05 13.46 4.94
C THR A 111 -7.02 14.53 4.46
N ILE A 112 -6.79 15.80 4.79
CA ILE A 112 -7.62 16.90 4.31
C ILE A 112 -7.60 17.00 2.78
N PHE A 113 -6.44 16.79 2.14
CA PHE A 113 -6.33 16.80 0.68
C PHE A 113 -7.03 15.59 0.06
N ILE A 114 -6.97 14.41 0.70
CA ILE A 114 -7.69 13.22 0.25
C ILE A 114 -9.19 13.48 0.26
N HIS A 115 -9.70 14.11 1.33
CA HIS A 115 -11.10 14.48 1.44
C HIS A 115 -11.54 15.45 0.33
N TYR A 116 -10.70 16.45 0.01
CA TYR A 116 -10.97 17.36 -1.09
C TYR A 116 -10.96 16.68 -2.47
N LEU A 117 -10.08 15.69 -2.68
CA LEU A 117 -10.04 14.91 -3.92
C LEU A 117 -11.26 13.99 -4.06
N SER A 118 -11.78 13.46 -2.95
CA SER A 118 -12.93 12.55 -2.94
C SER A 118 -14.26 13.27 -3.17
N ASN A 119 -14.43 14.52 -2.73
CA ASN A 119 -15.68 15.28 -2.89
C ASN A 119 -15.94 15.79 -4.33
N LYS A 120 -15.07 15.45 -5.29
CA LYS A 120 -15.28 15.78 -6.71
C LYS A 120 -16.04 14.69 -7.49
N PHE A 121 -16.56 13.68 -6.80
CA PHE A 121 -17.47 12.66 -7.34
C PHE A 121 -18.65 12.46 -6.38
#